data_AF-A0A258MGL9-F1
#
_entry.id   AF-A0A258MGL9-F1
#
_cell.length_a   1.000
_cell.length_b   1.000
_cell.length_c   1.000
_cell.angle_alpha   90.00
_cell.angle_beta   90.00
_cell.angle_gamma   90.00
#
_symmetry.space_group_name_H-M   'P 1'
#
loop_
_entity.id
_entity.type
_entity.pdbx_description
1 polymer ?
#
loop_
_entity_poly.entity_id
_entity_poly.type
_entity_poly.pdbx_seq_one_letter_code
_entity_poly.pdbx_strand_id
1 'polypeptide(L)' 'MDSTLTTALGIVAILLPLVVGRLAWKRFDHYFGRNDKAYMGSLQYFLKKLGFTILITFILLWIGISLIFSSSPNYA' A
#
# COMPACT_ATOMS: atom_id res chain seq x y z
N MET A 1 -12.60 17.49 -15.49
CA MET A 1 -11.32 16.78 -15.30
C MET A 1 -10.65 16.63 -16.64
N ASP A 2 -9.40 17.04 -16.76
CA ASP A 2 -8.60 16.69 -17.93
C ASP A 2 -8.37 15.17 -17.94
N SER A 3 -8.77 14.51 -19.02
CA SER A 3 -8.63 13.05 -19.17
C SER A 3 -7.19 12.59 -18.91
N THR A 4 -6.21 13.41 -19.30
CA THR A 4 -4.78 13.20 -19.05
C THR A 4 -4.45 13.10 -17.56
N LEU A 5 -5.05 13.95 -16.73
CA LEU A 5 -4.80 13.97 -15.28
C LEU A 5 -5.40 12.74 -14.60
N THR A 6 -6.61 12.34 -15.00
CA THR A 6 -7.27 11.12 -14.51
C THR A 6 -6.47 9.87 -14.87
N THR A 7 -5.97 9.78 -16.11
CA THR A 7 -5.14 8.66 -16.56
C THR A 7 -3.82 8.61 -15.79
N ALA A 8 -3.15 9.76 -15.59
CA ALA A 8 -1.92 9.82 -14.80
C ALA A 8 -2.14 9.39 -13.34
N LEU A 9 -3.20 9.86 -12.70
CA LEU A 9 -3.57 9.47 -11.34
C LEU A 9 -3.91 7.97 -11.23
N GLY A 10 -4.59 7.40 -12.24
CA GLY A 10 -4.86 5.96 -12.32
C GLY A 10 -3.59 5.11 -12.34
N ILE A 11 -2.62 5.49 -13.18
CA ILE A 11 -1.32 4.81 -13.25
C ILE A 11 -0.59 4.89 -11.90
N VAL A 12 -0.54 6.09 -11.29
CA VAL A 12 0.08 6.29 -9.98
C VAL A 12 -0.64 5.47 -8.91
N ALA A 13 -1.97 5.43 -8.90
CA ALA A 13 -2.76 4.69 -7.91
C ALA A 13 -2.53 3.17 -7.97
N ILE A 14 -2.13 2.61 -9.12
CA ILE A 14 -1.80 1.19 -9.26
C ILE A 14 -0.31 0.92 -8.96
N LEU A 15 0.60 1.80 -9.38
CA LEU A 15 2.03 1.60 -9.19
C LEU A 15 2.50 1.90 -7.76
N LEU A 16 1.91 2.92 -7.12
CA LEU A 16 2.31 3.38 -5.80
C LEU A 16 2.13 2.29 -4.71
N PRO A 17 0.99 1.57 -4.63
CA PRO A 17 0.82 0.49 -3.66
C PRO A 17 1.83 -0.65 -3.84
N LEU A 18 2.21 -0.97 -5.09
CA LEU A 18 3.19 -2.03 -5.37
C LEU A 18 4.59 -1.66 -4.85
N VAL A 19 5.03 -0.43 -5.11
CA VAL A 19 6.34 0.06 -4.67
C VAL A 19 6.38 0.21 -3.15
N VAL A 20 5.33 0.80 -2.57
CA VAL A 20 5.27 1.02 -1.11
C VAL A 20 5.06 -0.29 -0.36
N GLY A 21 4.28 -1.23 -0.88
CA GLY A 21 4.16 -2.58 -0.31
C GLY A 21 5.51 -3.30 -0.25
N ARG A 22 6.32 -3.20 -1.32
CA ARG A 22 7.68 -3.75 -1.34
C ARG A 22 8.61 -3.06 -0.32
N LEU A 23 8.50 -1.75 -0.19
CA LEU A 23 9.26 -0.96 0.81
C LEU A 23 8.84 -1.33 2.23
N ALA A 24 7.54 -1.44 2.50
CA ALA A 24 6.98 -1.86 3.78
C ALA A 24 7.49 -3.26 4.15
N TRP A 25 7.50 -4.20 3.21
CA TRP A 25 8.04 -5.55 3.42
C TRP A 25 9.51 -5.54 3.84
N LYS A 26 10.36 -4.76 3.14
CA LYS A 26 11.80 -4.65 3.47
C LYS A 26 12.05 -3.91 4.78
N ARG A 27 11.30 -2.83 5.04
CA ARG A 27 11.45 -2.04 6.27
C ARG A 27 10.89 -2.76 7.48
N PHE A 28 9.90 -3.64 7.33
CA PHE A 28 9.35 -4.41 8.42
C PHE A 28 10.42 -5.22 9.15
N ASP A 29 11.34 -5.85 8.41
CA ASP A 29 12.45 -6.60 9.00
C ASP A 29 13.41 -5.69 9.78
N HIS A 30 13.57 -4.44 9.37
CA HIS A 30 14.41 -3.47 10.08
C HIS A 30 13.78 -3.01 11.40
N TYR A 31 12.48 -2.70 11.40
CA TYR A 31 11.77 -2.20 12.58
C TYR A 31 11.41 -3.31 13.58
N PHE A 32 11.00 -4.48 13.11
CA PHE A 32 10.54 -5.59 13.97
C PHE A 32 11.56 -6.73 14.09
N GLY A 33 12.48 -6.91 13.14
CA GLY A 33 13.46 -7.99 13.19
C GLY A 33 14.60 -7.78 14.18
N ARG A 34 14.80 -6.57 14.73
CA ARG A 34 15.87 -6.30 15.72
C ARG A 34 15.56 -6.92 17.10
N ASN A 35 14.29 -6.93 17.51
CA ASN A 35 13.84 -7.44 18.80
C ASN A 35 13.34 -8.89 18.74
N ASP A 36 12.88 -9.35 17.57
CA ASP A 36 12.19 -10.64 17.42
C ASP A 36 13.01 -11.71 16.65
N LYS A 37 14.35 -11.64 16.68
CA LYS A 37 15.25 -12.53 15.90
C LYS A 37 14.96 -14.03 16.08
N ALA A 38 14.60 -14.45 17.29
CA ALA A 38 14.26 -15.84 17.61
C ALA A 38 12.93 -16.30 16.96
N TYR A 39 12.03 -15.35 16.65
CA TYR A 39 10.69 -15.62 16.11
C TYR A 39 10.57 -15.32 14.61
N MET A 40 11.63 -14.79 13.96
CA MET A 40 11.62 -14.47 12.52
C MET A 40 11.31 -15.67 11.63
N GLY A 41 11.62 -16.90 12.08
CA GLY A 41 11.28 -18.14 11.37
C GLY A 41 9.87 -18.69 11.67
N SER A 42 9.12 -18.06 12.56
CA SER A 42 7.80 -18.55 12.97
C SER A 42 6.71 -18.15 11.97
N LEU A 43 5.70 -19.02 11.84
CA LEU A 43 4.50 -18.75 11.04
C LEU A 43 3.80 -17.46 11.49
N GLN A 44 3.77 -17.19 12.80
CA GLN A 44 3.14 -15.99 13.37
C GLN A 44 3.84 -14.70 12.91
N TYR A 45 5.18 -14.69 12.86
CA TYR A 45 5.93 -13.54 12.34
C TYR A 45 5.67 -13.32 10.86
N PHE A 46 5.60 -14.40 10.06
CA PHE A 46 5.27 -14.32 8.65
C PHE A 46 3.86 -13.75 8.42
N LEU A 47 2.85 -14.24 9.14
CA LEU A 47 1.48 -13.71 9.05
C LEU A 47 1.42 -12.24 9.48
N LYS A 48 2.15 -11.85 10.52
CA LYS A 48 2.21 -10.44 10.97
C LYS A 48 2.82 -9.54 9.88
N LYS A 49 3.91 -9.97 9.25
CA LYS A 49 4.57 -9.26 8.16
C LYS A 49 3.68 -9.15 6.92
N LEU A 50 3.01 -10.24 6.57
CA LEU A 50 2.09 -10.32 5.43
C LEU A 50 0.85 -9.44 5.67
N GLY A 51 0.22 -9.55 6.84
CA GLY A 51 -0.92 -8.73 7.23
C GLY A 51 -0.60 -7.23 7.23
N PHE A 52 0.55 -6.84 7.77
CA PHE A 52 1.00 -5.44 7.75
C PHE A 52 1.22 -4.92 6.32
N THR A 53 1.83 -5.72 5.47
CA THR A 53 2.10 -5.35 4.07
C THR A 53 0.80 -5.23 3.28
N ILE A 54 -0.13 -6.17 3.43
CA ILE A 54 -1.46 -6.10 2.79
C ILE A 54 -2.22 -4.89 3.30
N LEU A 55 -2.23 -4.64 4.61
CA LEU A 55 -2.95 -3.50 5.20
C LEU A 55 -2.46 -2.17 4.62
N ILE A 56 -1.14 -1.94 4.58
CA ILE A 56 -0.56 -0.72 3.99
C ILE A 56 -0.91 -0.60 2.51
N THR A 57 -0.72 -1.68 1.75
CA THR A 57 -0.99 -1.70 0.31
C THR A 57 -2.46 -1.41 0.03
N PHE A 58 -3.36 -1.99 0.83
CA PHE A 58 -4.80 -1.80 0.72
C PHE A 58 -5.23 -0.36 1.03
N ILE A 59 -4.69 0.25 2.10
CA ILE A 59 -4.96 1.65 2.45
C ILE A 59 -4.50 2.58 1.32
N LEU A 60 -3.31 2.36 0.75
CA LEU A 60 -2.80 3.17 -0.35
C LEU A 60 -3.64 3.03 -1.63
N LEU A 61 -4.04 1.80 -1.95
CA LEU A 61 -4.94 1.55 -3.08
C LEU A 61 -6.29 2.24 -2.87
N TRP A 62 -6.86 2.13 -1.66
CA TRP A 62 -8.11 2.78 -1.28
C TRP A 62 -8.03 4.30 -1.43
N ILE A 63 -6.95 4.92 -0.95
CA ILE A 63 -6.72 6.37 -1.08
C ILE A 63 -6.60 6.75 -2.56
N GLY A 64 -5.81 6.00 -3.34
CA GLY A 64 -5.61 6.26 -4.77
C GLY A 64 -6.92 6.19 -5.57
N ILE A 65 -7.73 5.17 -5.32
CA ILE A 65 -9.06 5.01 -5.89
C ILE A 65 -9.97 6.17 -5.46
N SER A 66 -10.03 6.45 -4.15
CA SER A 66 -10.87 7.52 -3.60
C SER A 66 -10.55 8.89 -4.22
N LEU A 67 -9.26 9.18 -4.48
CA LEU A 67 -8.82 10.42 -5.14
C LEU A 67 -9.28 10.51 -6.61
N ILE A 68 -9.23 9.39 -7.34
CA ILE A 68 -9.68 9.33 -8.73
C ILE A 68 -11.19 9.58 -8.81
N PHE A 69 -11.97 8.97 -7.91
CA PHE A 69 -13.43 9.05 -7.93
C PHE A 69 -14.00 10.31 -7.26
N SER A 70 -13.30 10.93 -6.31
CA SER A 70 -13.73 12.20 -5.68
C SER A 70 -13.69 13.40 -6.62
N SER A 71 -12.95 13.27 -7.74
CA SER A 71 -12.80 14.33 -8.73
C SER A 71 -13.97 14.37 -9.74
N SER A 72 -14.86 13.37 -9.72
CA SER A 72 -16.00 13.30 -10.64
C SER A 72 -16.96 14.48 -10.39
N PRO A 73 -17.38 15.24 -11.42
CA PRO A 73 -18.28 16.36 -11.22
C PRO A 73 -19.60 15.85 -10.66
N ASN A 74 -20.05 16.44 -9.55
CA ASN A 74 -21.43 16.31 -9.09
C ASN A 74 -22.30 17.08 -10.09
N TYR A 75 -22.83 16.39 -11.10
CA TYR A 75 -23.93 16.93 -11.89
C TYR A 75 -25.20 16.80 -11.03
N ALA A 76 -25.51 17.88 -10.29
CA ALA A 76 -26.82 18.09 -9.69
C ALA A 76 -27.77 18.70 -10.73
#